data_AF-U2EKQ7-F1
#
_entry.id   AF-U2EKQ7-F1
#
_cell.length_a   1.000
_cell.length_b   1.000
_cell.length_c   1.000
_cell.angle_alpha   90.00
_cell.angle_beta   90.00
_cell.angle_gamma   90.00
#
_symmetry.space_group_name_H-M   'P 1'
#
loop_
_entity.id
_entity.type
_entity.pdbx_description
1 polymer ?
#
loop_
_entity_poly.entity_id
_entity_poly.type
_entity_poly.pdbx_seq_one_letter_code
_entity_poly.pdbx_strand_id
1 'polypeptide(L)'
;MKVGGTKMKNIKPKVLSDNELLKMLKEEYMQLKPTGCWDFFKRRKKTPSLPYLKKRFGVPFNKILLKAGIHEKELNFVRRDKEEYIEIINNLYQKLGHTPSEQEFSNNGYSPTVITKIFGSYNNAMRECGLEPNKYQSKVSEGKKELLKIYKDISNKVGKPVSAKELNSFEGIYSATVFSLRFGGMNNLRKIVGFEEAHGGNKSQYSKESIIEILIEEYYRMKRHLTKMEIEKNERLPSYITILKYFQVMKIADVWAEIDKIIIEREVLYNKNFFDKKNKTTSNSETEIINAGTIGERKVSHYLSFLNPSSYKVYNNIIVKAGGRSQQIDHLVIGPNAIFHIETKSYSGYIYIDRNENWTKTTKHKYELLDNPKGQIQRHEQILKGVVGEEFEIVSILAMAHKNCRLLGLENTALNVMKVECILDFITSYEGTNSISDSQLINIKGSLENSIEIVDTNVI
;
A
#
# COMPACT_ATOMS: atom_id res chain seq x y z
N MET A 1 10.09 33.77 65.80
CA MET A 1 9.28 32.62 66.21
C MET A 1 9.34 31.55 65.14
N LYS A 2 10.05 30.43 65.38
CA LYS A 2 9.98 29.23 64.52
C LYS A 2 8.82 28.37 65.04
N VAL A 3 7.74 28.26 64.26
CA VAL A 3 6.67 27.30 64.54
C VAL A 3 7.11 25.95 63.99
N GLY A 4 7.21 24.95 64.87
CA GLY A 4 7.74 23.63 64.58
C GLY A 4 6.85 22.81 63.65
N GLY A 5 7.44 22.25 62.60
CA GLY A 5 6.86 21.16 61.82
C GLY A 5 7.35 19.81 62.34
N THR A 6 6.51 19.12 63.11
CA THR A 6 6.78 17.80 63.67
C THR A 6 7.00 16.78 62.54
N LYS A 7 8.23 16.29 62.35
CA LYS A 7 8.51 15.13 61.48
C LYS A 7 7.78 13.90 62.06
N MET A 8 6.72 13.44 61.40
CA MET A 8 6.02 12.22 61.78
C MET A 8 6.97 11.01 61.69
N LYS A 9 7.05 10.23 62.77
CA LYS A 9 7.89 9.02 62.88
C LYS A 9 7.45 7.97 61.85
N ASN A 10 8.37 7.52 61.00
CA ASN A 10 8.18 6.35 60.13
C ASN A 10 8.08 5.08 60.99
N ILE A 11 6.87 4.58 61.21
CA ILE A 11 6.65 3.30 61.90
C ILE A 11 7.23 2.18 61.03
N LYS A 12 8.09 1.33 61.60
CA LYS A 12 8.71 0.22 60.85
C LYS A 12 7.62 -0.78 60.43
N PRO A 13 7.45 -1.09 59.13
CA PRO A 13 6.38 -1.96 58.64
C PRO A 13 6.33 -3.36 59.26
N LYS A 14 7.48 -3.86 59.76
CA LYS A 14 7.61 -5.15 60.45
C LYS A 14 6.86 -5.24 61.78
N VAL A 15 6.56 -4.11 62.41
CA VAL A 15 5.95 -4.06 63.76
C VAL A 15 4.41 -3.99 63.69
N LEU A 16 3.86 -3.60 62.55
CA LEU A 16 2.41 -3.53 62.34
C LEU A 16 1.84 -4.94 62.15
N SER A 17 0.66 -5.20 62.70
CA SER A 17 -0.17 -6.35 62.37
C SER A 17 -0.74 -6.24 60.94
N ASP A 18 -1.21 -7.37 60.41
CA ASP A 18 -1.79 -7.41 59.06
C ASP A 18 -3.04 -6.52 58.95
N ASN A 19 -3.88 -6.46 60.00
CA ASN A 19 -5.08 -5.62 60.03
C ASN A 19 -4.75 -4.12 60.07
N GLU A 20 -3.74 -3.71 60.86
CA GLU A 20 -3.29 -2.32 60.91
C GLU A 20 -2.70 -1.87 59.57
N LEU A 21 -1.97 -2.76 58.91
CA LEU A 21 -1.38 -2.51 57.61
C LEU A 21 -2.44 -2.38 56.50
N LEU A 22 -3.47 -3.23 56.53
CA LEU A 22 -4.61 -3.14 55.61
C LEU A 22 -5.44 -1.87 55.85
N LYS A 23 -5.66 -1.48 57.12
CA LYS A 23 -6.36 -0.22 57.45
C LYS A 23 -5.59 1.00 56.95
N MET A 24 -4.27 1.04 57.17
CA MET A 24 -3.40 2.10 56.66
C MET A 24 -3.44 2.20 55.13
N LEU A 25 -3.40 1.05 54.45
CA LEU A 25 -3.51 0.96 53.00
C LEU A 25 -4.86 1.51 52.51
N LYS A 26 -5.97 1.12 53.16
CA LYS A 26 -7.32 1.59 52.83
C LYS A 26 -7.43 3.11 52.94
N GLU A 27 -7.01 3.67 54.08
CA GLU A 27 -7.10 5.10 54.35
C GLU A 27 -6.31 5.92 53.33
N GLU A 28 -5.07 5.50 53.02
CA GLU A 28 -4.23 6.21 52.07
C GLU A 28 -4.71 6.06 50.61
N TYR A 29 -5.27 4.91 50.25
CA TYR A 29 -5.88 4.70 48.94
C TYR A 29 -7.10 5.61 48.73
N MET A 30 -7.99 5.67 49.71
CA MET A 30 -9.20 6.50 49.67
C MET A 30 -8.88 8.00 49.65
N GLN A 31 -7.79 8.41 50.30
CA GLN A 31 -7.30 9.79 50.23
C GLN A 31 -6.71 10.15 48.87
N LEU A 32 -5.91 9.27 48.29
CA LEU A 32 -5.19 9.56 47.05
C LEU A 32 -6.06 9.42 45.79
N LYS A 33 -7.08 8.55 45.85
CA LYS A 33 -7.91 8.11 44.71
C LYS A 33 -7.06 7.91 43.45
N PRO A 34 -6.07 7.01 43.51
CA PRO A 34 -5.08 6.88 42.45
C PRO A 34 -5.72 6.45 41.12
N THR A 35 -5.12 6.85 40.01
CA THR A 35 -5.54 6.42 38.66
C THR A 35 -4.92 5.09 38.23
N GLY A 36 -3.90 4.63 38.95
CA GLY A 36 -3.12 3.43 38.64
C GLY A 36 -2.41 2.86 39.87
N CYS A 37 -2.04 1.58 39.84
CA CYS A 37 -1.14 0.99 40.84
C CYS A 37 0.17 1.81 40.91
N TRP A 38 0.74 2.18 39.76
CA TRP A 38 1.93 3.02 39.71
C TRP A 38 1.70 4.41 40.34
N ASP A 39 0.54 5.05 40.07
CA ASP A 39 0.19 6.35 40.64
C ASP A 39 0.08 6.29 42.17
N PHE A 40 -0.55 5.24 42.70
CA PHE A 40 -0.61 5.00 44.14
C PHE A 40 0.79 4.89 44.74
N PHE A 41 1.65 4.04 44.20
CA PHE A 41 3.00 3.85 44.74
C PHE A 41 3.91 5.07 44.52
N LYS A 42 3.65 5.92 43.52
CA LYS A 42 4.37 7.18 43.37
C LYS A 42 4.00 8.21 44.45
N ARG A 43 2.73 8.23 44.88
CA ARG A 43 2.17 9.28 45.76
C ARG A 43 2.03 8.87 47.23
N ARG A 44 2.11 7.57 47.55
CA ARG A 44 2.03 7.07 48.92
C ARG A 44 3.14 7.67 49.80
N LYS A 45 2.80 7.98 51.04
CA LYS A 45 3.70 8.47 52.09
C LYS A 45 3.89 7.46 53.21
N LYS A 46 2.84 6.70 53.58
CA LYS A 46 2.84 5.81 54.75
C LYS A 46 2.88 4.33 54.38
N THR A 47 2.20 3.96 53.30
CA THR A 47 2.08 2.57 52.86
C THR A 47 3.44 1.99 52.42
N PRO A 48 3.81 0.77 52.86
CA PRO A 48 5.04 0.09 52.44
C PRO A 48 5.13 -0.16 50.93
N SER A 49 6.31 -0.57 50.46
CA SER A 49 6.53 -0.83 49.03
C SER A 49 5.71 -2.01 48.51
N LEU A 50 5.40 -1.98 47.21
CA LEU A 50 4.68 -3.06 46.54
C LEU A 50 5.35 -4.43 46.71
N PRO A 51 6.68 -4.59 46.59
CA PRO A 51 7.34 -5.86 46.86
C PRO A 51 7.15 -6.35 48.31
N TYR A 52 7.16 -5.44 49.29
CA TYR A 52 6.94 -5.80 50.69
C TYR A 52 5.52 -6.32 50.92
N LEU A 53 4.51 -5.61 50.41
CA LEU A 53 3.12 -6.01 50.53
C LEU A 53 2.85 -7.36 49.83
N LYS A 54 3.39 -7.55 48.62
CA LYS A 54 3.30 -8.83 47.90
C LYS A 54 3.94 -9.98 48.69
N LYS A 55 5.13 -9.77 49.25
CA LYS A 55 5.82 -10.78 50.05
C LYS A 55 5.07 -11.11 51.35
N ARG A 56 4.45 -10.12 51.98
CA ARG A 56 3.75 -10.28 53.26
C ARG A 56 2.38 -10.95 53.12
N PHE A 57 1.60 -10.59 52.09
CA PHE A 57 0.24 -11.12 51.92
C PHE A 57 0.13 -12.25 50.90
N GLY A 58 1.19 -12.53 50.14
CA GLY A 58 1.24 -13.62 49.15
C GLY A 58 0.33 -13.45 47.94
N VAL A 59 -0.35 -12.31 47.79
CA VAL A 59 -1.35 -12.06 46.74
C VAL A 59 -1.04 -10.78 45.95
N PRO A 60 -1.55 -10.65 44.71
CA PRO A 60 -1.41 -9.42 43.92
C PRO A 60 -2.04 -8.21 44.61
N PHE A 61 -1.52 -7.01 44.36
CA PHE A 61 -1.91 -5.77 45.03
C PHE A 61 -3.42 -5.51 45.04
N ASN A 62 -4.12 -5.82 43.95
CA ASN A 62 -5.57 -5.63 43.87
C ASN A 62 -6.33 -6.52 44.86
N LYS A 63 -5.89 -7.77 45.07
CA LYS A 63 -6.45 -8.66 46.09
C LYS A 63 -6.11 -8.16 47.50
N ILE A 64 -4.98 -7.49 47.70
CA ILE A 64 -4.64 -6.82 48.97
C ILE A 64 -5.60 -5.65 49.23
N LEU A 65 -5.95 -4.85 48.21
CA LEU A 65 -6.93 -3.76 48.34
C LEU A 65 -8.34 -4.29 48.67
N LEU A 66 -8.75 -5.41 48.05
CA LEU A 66 -10.00 -6.09 48.41
C LEU A 66 -9.98 -6.60 49.85
N LYS A 67 -8.87 -7.22 50.30
CA LYS A 67 -8.67 -7.61 51.71
C LYS A 67 -8.67 -6.42 52.66
N ALA A 68 -8.25 -5.24 52.20
CA ALA A 68 -8.36 -3.99 52.94
C ALA A 68 -9.79 -3.41 52.97
N GLY A 69 -10.76 -4.05 52.32
CA GLY A 69 -12.15 -3.64 52.29
C GLY A 69 -12.43 -2.46 51.36
N ILE A 70 -11.62 -2.28 50.32
CA ILE A 70 -11.94 -1.39 49.18
C ILE A 70 -12.80 -2.20 48.22
N HIS A 71 -13.98 -1.69 47.89
CA HIS A 71 -14.89 -2.40 46.98
C HIS A 71 -14.33 -2.42 45.56
N GLU A 72 -14.64 -3.48 44.81
CA GLU A 72 -14.14 -3.65 43.44
C GLU A 72 -14.52 -2.48 42.52
N LYS A 73 -15.69 -1.88 42.73
CA LYS A 73 -16.17 -0.68 42.00
C LYS A 73 -15.30 0.56 42.22
N GLU A 74 -14.51 0.59 43.30
CA GLU A 74 -13.60 1.69 43.64
C GLU A 74 -12.16 1.41 43.17
N LEU A 75 -11.89 0.22 42.63
CA LEU A 75 -10.58 -0.16 42.11
C LEU A 75 -10.44 0.30 40.66
N ASN A 76 -9.80 1.46 40.45
CA ASN A 76 -9.59 2.05 39.11
C ASN A 76 -8.73 1.20 38.14
N PHE A 77 -8.16 0.06 38.58
CA PHE A 77 -7.21 -0.75 37.81
C PHE A 77 -7.17 -2.21 38.29
N VAL A 78 -8.27 -2.93 38.11
CA VAL A 78 -8.28 -4.38 38.32
C VAL A 78 -7.64 -5.06 37.11
N ARG A 79 -6.51 -5.75 37.31
CA ARG A 79 -6.05 -6.78 36.36
C ARG A 79 -7.08 -7.90 36.40
N ARG A 80 -7.85 -8.01 35.31
CA ARG A 80 -8.84 -9.04 35.09
C ARG A 80 -8.36 -9.98 33.99
N ASP A 81 -8.73 -11.25 34.10
CA ASP A 81 -8.46 -12.22 33.04
C ASP A 81 -9.45 -12.05 31.87
N LYS A 82 -9.29 -12.89 30.85
CA LYS A 82 -10.06 -12.78 29.60
C LYS A 82 -11.53 -13.06 29.86
N GLU A 83 -11.82 -14.05 30.70
CA GLU A 83 -13.15 -14.53 31.07
C GLU A 83 -13.92 -13.48 31.87
N GLU A 84 -13.28 -12.81 32.83
CA GLU A 84 -13.86 -11.70 33.59
C GLU A 84 -14.25 -10.52 32.68
N TYR A 85 -13.50 -10.25 31.61
CA TYR A 85 -13.87 -9.20 30.65
C TYR A 85 -15.05 -9.61 29.77
N ILE A 86 -15.19 -10.89 29.42
CA ILE A 86 -16.37 -11.39 28.70
C ILE A 86 -17.62 -11.20 29.56
N GLU A 87 -17.55 -11.51 30.86
CA GLU A 87 -18.67 -11.32 31.78
C GLU A 87 -19.05 -9.84 31.93
N ILE A 88 -18.07 -8.94 32.02
CA ILE A 88 -18.31 -7.49 32.06
C ILE A 88 -19.00 -7.01 30.78
N ILE A 89 -18.55 -7.47 29.61
CA ILE A 89 -19.14 -7.10 28.32
C ILE A 89 -20.60 -7.59 28.25
N ASN A 90 -20.87 -8.83 28.65
CA ASN A 90 -22.22 -9.39 28.67
C ASN A 90 -23.14 -8.67 29.67
N ASN A 91 -22.65 -8.34 30.87
CA ASN A 91 -23.42 -7.58 31.85
C ASN A 91 -23.75 -6.16 31.35
N LEU A 92 -22.81 -5.52 30.65
CA LEU A 92 -23.05 -4.23 30.00
C LEU A 92 -24.07 -4.36 28.87
N TYR A 93 -23.99 -5.40 28.05
CA TYR A 93 -24.97 -5.69 27.01
C TYR A 93 -26.39 -5.83 27.59
N GLN A 94 -26.56 -6.62 28.65
CA GLN A 94 -27.86 -6.79 29.32
C GLN A 94 -28.38 -5.48 29.92
N LYS A 95 -27.50 -4.65 30.47
CA LYS A 95 -27.85 -3.34 31.04
C LYS A 95 -28.27 -2.31 29.99
N LEU A 96 -27.61 -2.31 28.83
CA LEU A 96 -27.82 -1.32 27.76
C LEU A 96 -28.87 -1.77 26.74
N GLY A 97 -29.11 -3.07 26.61
CA GLY A 97 -30.01 -3.66 25.61
C GLY A 97 -29.42 -3.70 24.19
N HIS A 98 -28.15 -3.32 24.01
CA HIS A 98 -27.42 -3.33 22.74
C HIS A 98 -25.92 -3.56 22.96
N THR A 99 -25.18 -3.88 21.90
CA THR A 99 -23.72 -4.07 21.97
C THR A 99 -23.04 -2.79 22.47
N PRO A 100 -22.26 -2.84 23.57
CA PRO A 100 -21.66 -1.64 24.16
C PRO A 100 -20.60 -1.02 23.23
N SER A 101 -20.68 0.28 22.92
CA SER A 101 -19.62 1.01 22.21
C SER A 101 -18.38 1.23 23.08
N GLU A 102 -17.23 1.55 22.46
CA GLU A 102 -16.00 1.90 23.21
C GLU A 102 -16.23 3.07 24.18
N GLN A 103 -17.09 4.02 23.79
CA GLN A 103 -17.42 5.18 24.60
C GLN A 103 -18.28 4.78 25.80
N GLU A 104 -19.26 3.90 25.64
CA GLU A 104 -20.11 3.42 26.73
C GLU A 104 -19.35 2.52 27.68
N PHE A 105 -18.44 1.71 27.16
CA PHE A 105 -17.51 0.92 27.96
C PHE A 105 -16.64 1.83 28.85
N SER A 106 -16.14 2.94 28.27
CA SER A 106 -15.41 3.98 29.00
C SER A 106 -16.26 4.70 30.04
N ASN A 107 -17.49 5.07 29.69
CA ASN A 107 -18.43 5.76 30.57
C ASN A 107 -18.85 4.88 31.77
N ASN A 108 -18.80 3.56 31.64
CA ASN A 108 -19.04 2.61 32.73
C ASN A 108 -17.76 2.25 33.53
N GLY A 109 -16.66 2.99 33.33
CA GLY A 109 -15.44 2.88 34.14
C GLY A 109 -14.43 1.85 33.65
N TYR A 110 -14.56 1.32 32.44
CA TYR A 110 -13.65 0.32 31.88
C TYR A 110 -12.83 0.90 30.71
N SER A 111 -11.59 0.45 30.53
CA SER A 111 -10.71 0.99 29.48
C SER A 111 -10.79 0.16 28.19
N PRO A 112 -11.19 0.73 27.04
CA PRO A 112 -11.19 0.02 25.74
C PRO A 112 -9.79 -0.44 25.33
N THR A 113 -8.75 0.27 25.74
CA THR A 113 -7.36 -0.11 25.43
C THR A 113 -6.95 -1.44 26.05
N VAL A 114 -7.57 -1.85 27.16
CA VAL A 114 -7.33 -3.16 27.79
C VAL A 114 -7.98 -4.27 26.98
N ILE A 115 -9.20 -4.03 26.46
CA ILE A 115 -9.89 -4.95 25.56
C ILE A 115 -9.08 -5.20 24.29
N THR A 116 -8.58 -4.15 23.65
CA THR A 116 -7.73 -4.29 22.45
C THR A 116 -6.45 -5.08 22.72
N LYS A 117 -5.85 -4.97 23.91
CA LYS A 117 -4.65 -5.76 24.28
C LYS A 117 -4.93 -7.25 24.48
N ILE A 118 -6.10 -7.60 25.01
CA ILE A 118 -6.46 -8.99 25.35
C ILE A 118 -7.05 -9.72 24.15
N PHE A 119 -7.96 -9.07 23.41
CA PHE A 119 -8.74 -9.67 22.32
C PHE A 119 -8.25 -9.23 20.92
N GLY A 120 -7.18 -8.44 20.86
CA GLY A 120 -6.60 -7.88 19.63
C GLY A 120 -7.39 -6.69 19.05
N SER A 121 -8.72 -6.68 19.17
CA SER A 121 -9.56 -5.52 18.87
C SER A 121 -10.85 -5.52 19.68
N TYR A 122 -11.44 -4.34 19.83
CA TYR A 122 -12.72 -4.20 20.53
C TYR A 122 -13.86 -4.99 19.86
N ASN A 123 -13.90 -4.99 18.52
CA ASN A 123 -14.89 -5.78 17.77
C ASN A 123 -14.63 -7.29 17.84
N ASN A 124 -13.39 -7.74 18.00
CA ASN A 124 -13.11 -9.16 18.26
C ASN A 124 -13.66 -9.57 19.63
N ALA A 125 -13.50 -8.73 20.65
CA ALA A 125 -14.07 -9.01 21.97
C ALA A 125 -15.59 -9.21 21.90
N MET A 126 -16.29 -8.38 21.10
CA MET A 126 -17.73 -8.54 20.89
C MET A 126 -18.08 -9.87 20.22
N ARG A 127 -17.34 -10.28 19.17
CA ARG A 127 -17.54 -11.60 18.53
C ARG A 127 -17.32 -12.76 19.50
N GLU A 128 -16.27 -12.68 20.32
CA GLU A 128 -15.96 -13.71 21.30
C GLU A 128 -17.01 -13.80 22.42
N CYS A 129 -17.71 -12.69 22.73
CA CYS A 129 -18.86 -12.69 23.62
C CYS A 129 -20.16 -13.20 22.94
N GLY A 130 -20.10 -13.59 21.67
CA GLY A 130 -21.29 -13.95 20.88
C GLY A 130 -22.18 -12.77 20.51
N LEU A 131 -21.66 -11.53 20.63
CA LEU A 131 -22.38 -10.31 20.31
C LEU A 131 -22.08 -9.86 18.88
N GLU A 132 -23.08 -9.27 18.22
CA GLU A 132 -22.88 -8.60 16.95
C GLU A 132 -21.95 -7.39 17.15
N PRO A 133 -20.81 -7.29 16.43
CA PRO A 133 -19.88 -6.17 16.58
C PRO A 133 -20.55 -4.84 16.30
N ASN A 134 -20.08 -3.77 16.93
CA ASN A 134 -20.53 -2.42 16.61
C ASN A 134 -20.19 -2.13 15.14
N LYS A 135 -21.22 -2.07 14.29
CA LYS A 135 -21.08 -1.88 12.84
C LYS A 135 -21.04 -0.39 12.54
N TYR A 136 -19.82 0.12 12.33
CA TYR A 136 -19.66 1.09 11.25
C TYR A 136 -19.72 0.31 9.94
N GLN A 137 -20.37 0.84 8.91
CA GLN A 137 -20.22 0.28 7.58
C GLN A 137 -18.74 0.39 7.17
N SER A 138 -18.03 -0.73 7.17
CA SER A 138 -16.57 -0.77 6.94
C SER A 138 -16.21 -0.66 5.46
N LYS A 139 -17.14 -1.06 4.59
CA LYS A 139 -17.03 -0.97 3.14
C LYS A 139 -18.00 0.08 2.65
N VAL A 140 -17.45 1.14 2.05
CA VAL A 140 -18.24 2.18 1.41
C VAL A 140 -18.77 1.62 0.08
N SER A 141 -20.05 1.24 0.04
CA SER A 141 -20.75 0.91 -1.22
C SER A 141 -21.18 2.18 -1.97
N GLU A 142 -21.44 3.25 -1.24
CA GLU A 142 -22.10 4.44 -1.72
C GLU A 142 -21.14 5.41 -2.43
N GLY A 143 -21.63 5.99 -3.52
CA GLY A 143 -20.91 7.03 -4.25
C GLY A 143 -20.84 8.35 -3.47
N LYS A 144 -19.99 9.29 -3.91
CA LYS A 144 -19.86 10.63 -3.29
C LYS A 144 -21.23 11.33 -3.14
N LYS A 145 -22.13 11.19 -4.13
CA LYS A 145 -23.47 11.81 -4.09
C LYS A 145 -24.36 11.25 -2.98
N GLU A 146 -24.32 9.94 -2.76
CA GLU A 146 -25.12 9.25 -1.75
C GLU A 146 -24.61 9.58 -0.34
N LEU A 147 -23.29 9.65 -0.14
CA LEU A 147 -22.70 10.11 1.12
C LEU A 147 -23.12 11.56 1.46
N LEU A 148 -23.16 12.46 0.48
CA LEU A 148 -23.67 13.82 0.70
C LEU A 148 -25.14 13.81 1.15
N LYS A 149 -25.96 12.96 0.54
CA LYS A 149 -27.37 12.81 0.91
C LYS A 149 -27.51 12.29 2.35
N ILE A 150 -26.77 11.25 2.72
CA ILE A 150 -26.75 10.70 4.09
C ILE A 150 -26.41 11.79 5.11
N TYR A 151 -25.33 12.55 4.87
CA TYR A 151 -24.94 13.62 5.80
C TYR A 151 -25.99 14.74 5.90
N LYS A 152 -26.59 15.13 4.76
CA LYS A 152 -27.62 16.16 4.71
C LYS A 152 -28.90 15.72 5.43
N ASP A 153 -29.35 14.49 5.22
CA ASP A 153 -30.57 13.96 5.83
C ASP A 153 -30.44 13.88 7.35
N ILE A 154 -29.28 13.44 7.87
CA ILE A 154 -29.03 13.39 9.31
C ILE A 154 -28.95 14.81 9.90
N SER A 155 -28.26 15.74 9.22
CA SER A 155 -28.17 17.13 9.67
C SER A 155 -29.53 17.82 9.70
N ASN A 156 -30.40 17.55 8.73
CA ASN A 156 -31.77 18.05 8.72
C ASN A 156 -32.60 17.47 9.86
N LYS A 157 -32.47 16.16 10.15
CA LYS A 157 -33.15 15.51 11.29
C LYS A 157 -32.74 16.10 12.65
N VAL A 158 -31.47 16.43 12.80
CA VAL A 158 -30.92 17.04 14.04
C VAL A 158 -31.21 18.55 14.09
N GLY A 159 -31.59 19.17 12.97
CA GLY A 159 -31.86 20.61 12.85
C GLY A 159 -30.60 21.49 12.83
N LYS A 160 -29.40 20.89 12.77
CA LYS A 160 -28.11 21.58 12.68
C LYS A 160 -27.06 20.71 11.97
N PRO A 161 -25.97 21.31 11.45
CA PRO A 161 -24.89 20.55 10.83
C PRO A 161 -24.18 19.65 11.85
N VAL A 162 -24.25 18.34 11.62
CA VAL A 162 -23.70 17.33 12.55
C VAL A 162 -22.18 17.46 12.66
N SER A 163 -21.65 17.45 13.88
CA SER A 163 -20.21 17.43 14.16
C SER A 163 -19.59 16.05 13.93
N ALA A 164 -18.26 15.96 13.80
CA ALA A 164 -17.60 14.66 13.66
C ALA A 164 -17.87 13.71 14.85
N LYS A 165 -17.97 14.27 16.06
CA LYS A 165 -18.26 13.51 17.28
C LYS A 165 -19.69 12.98 17.28
N GLU A 166 -20.66 13.82 16.93
CA GLU A 166 -22.07 13.41 16.81
C GLU A 166 -22.24 12.39 15.67
N LEU A 167 -21.55 12.58 14.54
CA LEU A 167 -21.63 11.65 13.42
C LEU A 167 -21.15 10.25 13.81
N ASN A 168 -20.09 10.15 14.60
CA ASN A 168 -19.60 8.86 15.12
C ASN A 168 -20.52 8.22 16.18
N SER A 169 -21.54 8.93 16.68
CA SER A 169 -22.48 8.39 17.68
C SER A 169 -23.74 7.76 17.06
N PHE A 170 -23.97 7.94 15.76
CA PHE A 170 -25.12 7.31 15.08
C PHE A 170 -24.78 5.89 14.66
N GLU A 171 -25.69 4.95 14.93
CA GLU A 171 -25.58 3.57 14.49
C GLU A 171 -25.88 3.41 13.00
N GLY A 172 -25.23 2.45 12.35
CA GLY A 172 -25.51 2.05 10.98
C GLY A 172 -24.98 3.00 9.89
N ILE A 173 -24.20 4.03 10.26
CA ILE A 173 -23.61 4.96 9.30
C ILE A 173 -22.09 4.86 9.24
N TYR A 174 -21.51 5.48 8.21
CA TYR A 174 -20.07 5.60 8.04
C TYR A 174 -19.42 6.48 9.13
N SER A 175 -18.19 6.17 9.51
CA SER A 175 -17.44 7.01 10.45
C SER A 175 -17.15 8.39 9.85
N ALA A 176 -17.00 9.41 10.70
CA ALA A 176 -16.64 10.76 10.29
C ALA A 176 -15.34 10.83 9.49
N THR A 177 -14.42 9.88 9.69
CA THR A 177 -13.20 9.77 8.89
C THR A 177 -13.51 9.47 7.42
N VAL A 178 -14.49 8.60 7.13
CA VAL A 178 -14.89 8.30 5.74
C VAL A 178 -15.36 9.56 5.03
N PHE A 179 -16.26 10.32 5.66
CA PHE A 179 -16.75 11.58 5.16
C PHE A 179 -15.61 12.60 4.98
N SER A 180 -14.77 12.75 6.01
CA SER A 180 -13.64 13.68 5.97
C SER A 180 -12.66 13.35 4.84
N LEU A 181 -12.35 12.08 4.59
CA LEU A 181 -11.45 11.66 3.51
C LEU A 181 -12.06 11.95 2.14
N ARG A 182 -13.35 11.65 1.93
CA ARG A 182 -14.02 11.80 0.64
C ARG A 182 -14.25 13.24 0.20
N PHE A 183 -14.38 14.14 1.17
CA PHE A 183 -14.75 15.54 0.93
C PHE A 183 -13.68 16.53 1.39
N GLY A 184 -12.47 16.08 1.75
CA GLY A 184 -11.39 16.98 2.17
C GLY A 184 -11.61 17.65 3.53
N GLY A 185 -12.52 17.12 4.35
CA GLY A 185 -12.80 17.61 5.70
C GLY A 185 -14.27 17.90 5.96
N MET A 186 -14.63 17.96 7.24
CA MET A 186 -16.01 18.19 7.67
C MET A 186 -16.52 19.60 7.33
N ASN A 187 -15.68 20.63 7.39
CA ASN A 187 -16.08 21.99 6.98
C ASN A 187 -16.37 22.07 5.47
N ASN A 188 -15.54 21.42 4.65
CA ASN A 188 -15.78 21.38 3.21
C ASN A 188 -17.03 20.55 2.88
N LEU A 189 -17.26 19.44 3.59
CA LEU A 189 -18.50 18.68 3.50
C LEU A 189 -19.73 19.56 3.80
N ARG A 190 -19.71 20.32 4.90
CA ARG A 190 -20.79 21.26 5.28
C ARG A 190 -21.06 22.27 4.17
N LYS A 191 -20.00 22.88 3.64
CA LYS A 191 -20.07 23.84 2.54
C LYS A 191 -20.72 23.23 1.30
N ILE A 192 -20.32 22.02 0.90
CA ILE A 192 -20.87 21.33 -0.28
C ILE A 192 -22.37 21.06 -0.13
N VAL A 193 -22.84 20.70 1.07
CA VAL A 193 -24.27 20.44 1.31
C VAL A 193 -25.09 21.71 1.57
N GLY A 194 -24.46 22.88 1.64
CA GLY A 194 -25.11 24.19 1.80
C GLY A 194 -25.24 24.69 3.24
N PHE A 195 -24.48 24.13 4.19
CA PHE A 195 -24.44 24.61 5.57
C PHE A 195 -23.29 25.59 5.82
N GLU A 196 -23.46 26.46 6.82
CA GLU A 196 -22.41 27.37 7.28
C GLU A 196 -21.20 26.63 7.86
N GLU A 197 -20.01 27.19 7.62
CA GLU A 197 -18.76 26.64 8.12
C GLU A 197 -18.66 26.81 9.64
N ALA A 198 -18.07 25.83 10.33
CA ALA A 198 -17.76 26.02 11.74
C ALA A 198 -16.58 27.00 11.87
N HIS A 199 -16.85 28.21 12.38
CA HIS A 199 -15.84 29.19 12.73
C HIS A 199 -15.14 28.79 14.05
N GLY A 200 -13.80 28.69 14.04
CA GLY A 200 -13.02 28.37 15.25
C GLY A 200 -11.97 27.25 15.12
N GLY A 201 -11.74 26.69 13.92
CA GLY A 201 -10.64 25.75 13.70
C GLY A 201 -9.29 26.47 13.59
N ASN A 202 -8.23 25.90 14.18
CA ASN A 202 -6.85 26.33 13.89
C ASN A 202 -6.63 26.29 12.36
N LYS A 203 -6.08 27.37 11.80
CA LYS A 203 -5.63 27.37 10.40
C LYS A 203 -4.67 26.20 10.22
N SER A 204 -4.93 25.37 9.21
CA SER A 204 -4.06 24.23 8.93
C SER A 204 -2.66 24.74 8.59
N GLN A 205 -1.65 24.16 9.23
CA GLN A 205 -0.24 24.44 8.95
C GLN A 205 0.15 24.03 7.52
N TYR A 206 -0.58 23.09 6.93
CA TYR A 206 -0.26 22.49 5.63
C TYR A 206 -1.25 22.92 4.56
N SER A 207 -0.76 23.12 3.35
CA SER A 207 -1.55 23.12 2.11
C SER A 207 -1.30 21.81 1.33
N LYS A 208 -2.17 21.49 0.36
CA LYS A 208 -1.94 20.31 -0.50
C LYS A 208 -0.61 20.44 -1.22
N GLU A 209 -0.30 21.63 -1.72
CA GLU A 209 0.93 21.96 -2.44
C GLU A 209 2.15 21.79 -1.54
N SER A 210 2.11 22.28 -0.30
CA SER A 210 3.22 22.10 0.64
C SER A 210 3.52 20.62 0.93
N ILE A 211 2.48 19.78 0.99
CA ILE A 211 2.64 18.34 1.20
C ILE A 211 3.24 17.70 -0.06
N ILE A 212 2.78 18.09 -1.25
CA ILE A 212 3.34 17.63 -2.53
C ILE A 212 4.84 17.91 -2.59
N GLU A 213 5.26 19.15 -2.28
CA GLU A 213 6.69 19.51 -2.30
C GLU A 213 7.53 18.61 -1.39
N ILE A 214 7.09 18.42 -0.15
CA ILE A 214 7.83 17.61 0.82
C ILE A 214 7.89 16.14 0.37
N LEU A 215 6.80 15.59 -0.16
CA LEU A 215 6.78 14.21 -0.67
C LEU A 215 7.71 14.03 -1.88
N ILE A 216 7.80 15.03 -2.76
CA ILE A 216 8.72 15.02 -3.90
C ILE A 216 10.18 15.10 -3.44
N GLU A 217 10.50 16.01 -2.51
CA GLU A 217 11.84 16.11 -1.91
C GLU A 217 12.28 14.77 -1.32
N GLU A 218 11.39 14.13 -0.55
CA GLU A 218 11.62 12.84 0.09
C GLU A 218 11.79 11.70 -0.93
N TYR A 219 11.00 11.70 -2.00
CA TYR A 219 11.16 10.76 -3.10
C TYR A 219 12.55 10.88 -3.73
N TYR A 220 13.00 12.09 -4.05
CA TYR A 220 14.32 12.29 -4.65
C TYR A 220 15.47 11.91 -3.71
N ARG A 221 15.28 12.06 -2.39
CA ARG A 221 16.23 11.66 -1.36
C ARG A 221 16.35 10.14 -1.23
N MET A 222 15.21 9.44 -1.21
CA MET A 222 15.16 8.00 -0.94
C MET A 222 15.18 7.13 -2.20
N LYS A 223 14.93 7.72 -3.38
CA LYS A 223 14.77 7.03 -4.67
C LYS A 223 13.67 5.97 -4.69
N ARG A 224 12.67 6.13 -3.81
CA ARG A 224 11.47 5.30 -3.71
C ARG A 224 10.37 6.04 -2.93
N HIS A 225 9.15 5.53 -3.01
CA HIS A 225 8.03 6.03 -2.20
C HIS A 225 8.25 5.78 -0.70
N LEU A 226 7.81 6.72 0.14
CA LEU A 226 7.80 6.53 1.60
C LEU A 226 6.74 5.51 1.99
N THR A 227 7.09 4.67 2.96
CA THR A 227 6.13 3.80 3.65
C THR A 227 5.26 4.60 4.60
N LYS A 228 4.10 4.05 4.99
CA LYS A 228 3.24 4.64 6.02
C LYS A 228 4.01 4.96 7.30
N MET A 229 4.91 4.09 7.73
CA MET A 229 5.66 4.25 8.97
C MET A 229 6.72 5.35 8.88
N GLU A 230 7.29 5.58 7.69
CA GLU A 230 8.24 6.66 7.43
C GLU A 230 7.52 8.01 7.36
N ILE A 231 6.31 8.06 6.78
CA ILE A 231 5.46 9.27 6.79
C ILE A 231 5.15 9.69 8.22
N GLU A 232 4.69 8.77 9.07
CA GLU A 232 4.31 9.08 10.47
C GLU A 232 5.51 9.50 11.33
N LYS A 233 6.74 9.16 10.94
CA LYS A 233 7.97 9.57 11.64
C LYS A 233 8.56 10.88 11.09
N ASN A 234 8.07 11.39 9.96
CA ASN A 234 8.64 12.56 9.33
C ASN A 234 8.02 13.84 9.93
N GLU A 235 8.81 14.58 10.70
CA GLU A 235 8.38 15.82 11.36
C GLU A 235 7.93 16.93 10.39
N ARG A 236 8.37 16.87 9.12
CA ARG A 236 7.97 17.83 8.08
C ARG A 236 6.61 17.49 7.48
N LEU A 237 6.16 16.24 7.55
CA LEU A 237 4.90 15.80 6.96
C LEU A 237 3.77 15.80 8.01
N PRO A 238 2.52 16.08 7.59
CA PRO A 238 1.38 15.80 8.44
C PRO A 238 1.14 14.30 8.54
N SER A 239 0.27 13.89 9.45
CA SER A 239 -0.08 12.47 9.62
C SER A 239 -0.59 11.84 8.33
N TYR A 240 -0.40 10.53 8.21
CA TYR A 240 -0.82 9.75 7.05
C TYR A 240 -2.27 10.01 6.63
N ILE A 241 -3.20 10.05 7.60
CA ILE A 241 -4.63 10.31 7.36
C ILE A 241 -4.87 11.73 6.85
N THR A 242 -4.09 12.69 7.34
CA THR A 242 -4.19 14.09 6.90
C THR A 242 -3.75 14.21 5.44
N ILE A 243 -2.68 13.53 5.03
CA ILE A 243 -2.26 13.48 3.61
C ILE A 243 -3.41 12.93 2.75
N LEU A 244 -3.95 11.75 3.08
CA LEU A 244 -5.06 11.16 2.31
C LEU A 244 -6.26 12.12 2.18
N LYS A 245 -6.57 12.87 3.24
CA LYS A 245 -7.63 13.89 3.24
C LYS A 245 -7.36 15.02 2.25
N TYR A 246 -6.13 15.55 2.19
CA TYR A 246 -5.77 16.62 1.23
C TYR A 246 -5.88 16.16 -0.23
N PHE A 247 -5.53 14.90 -0.48
CA PHE A 247 -5.59 14.29 -1.82
C PHE A 247 -6.98 13.71 -2.15
N GLN A 248 -7.86 13.60 -1.16
CA GLN A 248 -9.21 13.03 -1.27
C GLN A 248 -9.25 11.59 -1.78
N VAL A 249 -8.25 10.80 -1.38
CA VAL A 249 -8.07 9.40 -1.77
C VAL A 249 -8.13 8.47 -0.57
N MET A 250 -8.28 7.17 -0.82
CA MET A 250 -8.39 6.15 0.23
C MET A 250 -7.10 5.37 0.44
N LYS A 251 -6.24 5.32 -0.59
CA LYS A 251 -4.98 4.57 -0.56
C LYS A 251 -3.83 5.52 -0.82
N ILE A 252 -2.72 5.29 -0.13
CA ILE A 252 -1.49 6.05 -0.35
C ILE A 252 -0.91 5.83 -1.75
N ALA A 253 -1.19 4.69 -2.37
CA ALA A 253 -0.82 4.43 -3.76
C ALA A 253 -1.40 5.48 -4.72
N ASP A 254 -2.63 5.95 -4.46
CA ASP A 254 -3.28 6.97 -5.29
C ASP A 254 -2.62 8.35 -5.09
N VAL A 255 -2.13 8.64 -3.88
CA VAL A 255 -1.31 9.83 -3.61
C VAL A 255 -0.01 9.75 -4.42
N TRP A 256 0.69 8.62 -4.35
CA TRP A 256 1.94 8.43 -5.08
C TRP A 256 1.75 8.52 -6.59
N ALA A 257 0.64 8.00 -7.14
CA ALA A 257 0.34 8.16 -8.56
C ALA A 257 0.20 9.65 -8.97
N GLU A 258 -0.42 10.48 -8.13
CA GLU A 258 -0.49 11.94 -8.36
C GLU A 258 0.90 12.59 -8.24
N ILE A 259 1.69 12.20 -7.23
CA ILE A 259 3.07 12.70 -7.05
C ILE A 259 3.97 12.30 -8.22
N ASP A 260 3.93 11.05 -8.66
CA ASP A 260 4.72 10.54 -9.78
C ASP A 260 4.37 11.30 -11.06
N LYS A 261 3.08 11.56 -11.30
CA LYS A 261 2.64 12.41 -12.41
C LYS A 261 3.23 13.82 -12.33
N ILE A 262 3.21 14.45 -11.15
CA ILE A 262 3.77 15.79 -10.94
C ILE A 262 5.29 15.79 -11.13
N ILE A 263 5.99 14.78 -10.63
CA ILE A 263 7.44 14.61 -10.82
C ILE A 263 7.76 14.54 -12.31
N ILE A 264 7.03 13.70 -13.05
CA ILE A 264 7.17 13.57 -14.50
C ILE A 264 6.92 14.91 -15.18
N GLU A 265 5.83 15.61 -14.84
CA GLU A 265 5.49 16.93 -15.39
C GLU A 265 6.60 17.95 -15.12
N ARG A 266 7.16 17.98 -13.90
CA ARG A 266 8.26 18.87 -13.52
C ARG A 266 9.55 18.56 -14.27
N GLU A 267 9.88 17.29 -14.42
CA GLU A 267 11.06 16.87 -15.19
C GLU A 267 10.88 17.26 -16.67
N VAL A 268 9.68 17.10 -17.22
CA VAL A 268 9.35 17.56 -18.58
C VAL A 268 9.44 19.09 -18.69
N LEU A 269 8.88 19.85 -17.74
CA LEU A 269 8.90 21.32 -17.72
C LEU A 269 10.31 21.91 -17.54
N TYR A 270 11.11 21.36 -16.61
CA TYR A 270 12.51 21.76 -16.41
C TYR A 270 13.31 21.53 -17.69
N ASN A 271 13.11 20.37 -18.33
CA ASN A 271 13.75 20.05 -19.60
C ASN A 271 13.18 20.88 -20.77
N LYS A 272 11.93 21.34 -20.72
CA LYS A 272 11.38 22.27 -21.72
C LYS A 272 12.01 23.66 -21.59
N ASN A 273 12.05 24.22 -20.39
CA ASN A 273 12.61 25.55 -20.13
C ASN A 273 14.14 25.64 -20.34
N PHE A 274 14.87 24.54 -20.06
CA PHE A 274 16.30 24.45 -20.38
C PHE A 274 16.57 24.44 -21.91
N PHE A 275 15.61 23.98 -22.71
CA PHE A 275 15.72 23.87 -24.17
C PHE A 275 15.06 25.01 -24.97
N ASP A 276 14.03 25.67 -24.44
CA ASP A 276 13.50 26.93 -24.99
C ASP A 276 14.57 28.05 -24.95
N LYS A 277 15.59 27.91 -24.10
CA LYS A 277 16.83 28.71 -24.13
C LYS A 277 17.84 28.31 -25.20
N LYS A 278 17.68 27.17 -25.90
CA LYS A 278 18.72 26.57 -26.75
C LYS A 278 18.33 26.21 -28.19
N ASN A 279 17.11 26.45 -28.69
CA ASN A 279 16.80 26.84 -30.10
C ASN A 279 15.35 26.60 -30.55
N LYS A 280 14.90 27.52 -31.43
CA LYS A 280 13.90 27.35 -32.51
C LYS A 280 14.39 26.31 -33.52
N THR A 281 13.56 25.30 -33.85
CA THR A 281 13.16 24.82 -35.22
C THR A 281 12.62 23.38 -35.19
N THR A 282 11.74 23.08 -36.16
CA THR A 282 10.69 22.05 -36.25
C THR A 282 11.01 20.78 -37.08
N SER A 283 10.22 19.72 -36.81
CA SER A 283 9.64 18.65 -37.69
C SER A 283 10.49 17.63 -38.49
N ASN A 284 10.36 16.33 -38.16
CA ASN A 284 10.35 15.14 -39.07
C ASN A 284 10.12 13.81 -38.28
N SER A 285 8.88 13.38 -37.98
CA SER A 285 8.64 12.29 -37.01
C SER A 285 8.49 10.86 -37.56
N GLU A 286 7.97 10.64 -38.77
CA GLU A 286 7.64 9.27 -39.26
C GLU A 286 8.83 8.53 -39.85
N THR A 287 9.63 9.20 -40.69
CA THR A 287 10.86 8.64 -41.25
C THR A 287 11.87 8.28 -40.15
N GLU A 288 11.90 9.04 -39.05
CA GLU A 288 12.72 8.75 -37.88
C GLU A 288 12.28 7.47 -37.16
N ILE A 289 10.98 7.21 -37.08
CA ILE A 289 10.44 6.00 -36.45
C ILE A 289 10.78 4.76 -37.28
N ILE A 290 10.57 4.82 -38.60
CA ILE A 290 10.91 3.72 -39.53
C ILE A 290 12.41 3.42 -39.45
N ASN A 291 13.26 4.45 -39.56
CA ASN A 291 14.70 4.29 -39.44
C ASN A 291 15.14 3.72 -38.08
N ALA A 292 14.51 4.17 -36.99
CA ALA A 292 14.80 3.63 -35.65
C ALA A 292 14.43 2.14 -35.52
N GLY A 293 13.32 1.72 -36.14
CA GLY A 293 12.89 0.32 -36.22
C GLY A 293 13.93 -0.54 -36.94
N THR A 294 14.29 -0.18 -38.17
CA THR A 294 15.29 -0.91 -38.98
C THR A 294 16.66 -0.97 -38.32
N ILE A 295 17.12 0.11 -37.68
CA ILE A 295 18.37 0.11 -36.90
C ILE A 295 18.28 -0.86 -35.72
N GLY A 296 17.10 -0.92 -35.08
CA GLY A 296 16.83 -1.84 -33.98
C GLY A 296 16.94 -3.30 -34.42
N GLU A 297 16.23 -3.69 -35.48
CA GLU A 297 16.26 -5.05 -36.05
C GLU A 297 17.66 -5.45 -36.51
N ARG A 298 18.39 -4.54 -37.18
CA ARG A 298 19.79 -4.78 -37.57
C ARG A 298 20.68 -5.02 -36.35
N LYS A 299 20.45 -4.30 -35.25
CA LYS A 299 21.19 -4.52 -34.00
C LYS A 299 20.89 -5.91 -33.43
N VAL A 300 19.62 -6.33 -33.37
CA VAL A 300 19.27 -7.66 -32.88
C VAL A 300 19.87 -8.75 -33.78
N SER A 301 19.73 -8.64 -35.10
CA SER A 301 20.34 -9.55 -36.08
C SER A 301 21.87 -9.67 -35.90
N HIS A 302 22.56 -8.53 -35.66
CA HIS A 302 23.98 -8.54 -35.37
C HIS A 302 24.32 -9.35 -34.12
N TYR A 303 23.57 -9.19 -33.02
CA TYR A 303 23.77 -10.02 -31.82
C TYR A 303 23.52 -11.50 -32.12
N LEU A 304 22.43 -11.83 -32.81
CA LEU A 304 22.12 -13.22 -33.16
C LEU A 304 23.18 -13.88 -34.06
N SER A 305 23.94 -13.12 -34.84
CA SER A 305 25.03 -13.63 -35.68
C SER A 305 26.18 -14.26 -34.89
N PHE A 306 26.29 -13.98 -33.58
CA PHE A 306 27.28 -14.59 -32.70
C PHE A 306 26.87 -15.95 -32.14
N LEU A 307 25.64 -16.41 -32.39
CA LEU A 307 25.23 -17.77 -32.02
C LEU A 307 26.01 -18.81 -32.85
N ASN A 308 26.37 -19.93 -32.23
CA ASN A 308 27.09 -21.01 -32.92
C ASN A 308 26.23 -21.57 -34.08
N PRO A 309 26.65 -21.41 -35.35
CA PRO A 309 25.85 -21.87 -36.49
C PRO A 309 25.65 -23.39 -36.56
N SER A 310 26.48 -24.15 -35.84
CA SER A 310 26.36 -25.61 -35.74
C SER A 310 25.18 -26.02 -34.85
N SER A 311 24.78 -25.17 -33.91
CA SER A 311 23.72 -25.46 -32.93
C SER A 311 22.46 -24.63 -33.16
N TYR A 312 22.60 -23.46 -33.79
CA TYR A 312 21.50 -22.52 -33.99
C TYR A 312 21.35 -22.14 -35.45
N LYS A 313 20.10 -22.07 -35.91
CA LYS A 313 19.74 -21.50 -37.21
C LYS A 313 18.94 -20.22 -37.00
N VAL A 314 19.42 -19.11 -37.57
CA VAL A 314 18.79 -17.79 -37.46
C VAL A 314 18.12 -17.43 -38.78
N TYR A 315 16.87 -16.98 -38.70
CA TYR A 315 16.13 -16.34 -39.77
C TYR A 315 15.80 -14.91 -39.35
N ASN A 316 16.07 -13.95 -40.23
CA ASN A 316 15.79 -12.54 -39.97
C ASN A 316 14.80 -12.04 -41.03
N ASN A 317 13.87 -11.20 -40.61
CA ASN A 317 12.90 -10.51 -41.44
C ASN A 317 12.17 -11.45 -42.41
N ILE A 318 11.42 -12.40 -41.85
CA ILE A 318 10.69 -13.42 -42.61
C ILE A 318 9.19 -13.16 -42.58
N ILE A 319 8.49 -13.48 -43.67
CA ILE A 319 7.03 -13.59 -43.68
C ILE A 319 6.68 -15.06 -43.54
N VAL A 320 5.97 -15.41 -42.47
CA VAL A 320 5.48 -16.76 -42.21
C VAL A 320 4.04 -16.87 -42.72
N LYS A 321 3.75 -17.92 -43.51
CA LYS A 321 2.41 -18.20 -44.04
C LYS A 321 1.88 -19.52 -43.48
N ALA A 322 0.74 -19.48 -42.81
CA ALA A 322 0.04 -20.68 -42.33
C ALA A 322 -1.48 -20.46 -42.27
N GLY A 323 -2.25 -21.49 -42.67
CA GLY A 323 -3.71 -21.47 -42.58
C GLY A 323 -4.37 -20.27 -43.27
N GLY A 324 -3.84 -19.83 -44.42
CA GLY A 324 -4.33 -18.67 -45.18
C GLY A 324 -4.02 -17.30 -44.56
N ARG A 325 -3.20 -17.25 -43.51
CA ARG A 325 -2.73 -16.01 -42.86
C ARG A 325 -1.24 -15.81 -43.13
N SER A 326 -0.80 -14.57 -43.08
CA SER A 326 0.62 -14.19 -43.20
C SER A 326 0.99 -13.19 -42.11
N GLN A 327 2.14 -13.37 -41.47
CA GLN A 327 2.68 -12.41 -40.49
C GLN A 327 4.18 -12.21 -40.74
N GLN A 328 4.65 -10.97 -40.59
CA GLN A 328 6.08 -10.68 -40.55
C GLN A 328 6.64 -10.99 -39.16
N ILE A 329 7.78 -11.67 -39.13
CA ILE A 329 8.52 -12.02 -37.94
C ILE A 329 9.93 -11.44 -38.06
N ASP A 330 10.30 -10.56 -37.13
CA ASP A 330 11.58 -9.85 -37.17
C ASP A 330 12.76 -10.83 -37.08
N HIS A 331 12.73 -11.75 -36.10
CA HIS A 331 13.73 -12.80 -36.00
C HIS A 331 13.15 -14.11 -35.46
N LEU A 332 13.62 -15.23 -36.01
CA LEU A 332 13.32 -16.57 -35.56
C LEU A 332 14.62 -17.35 -35.42
N VAL A 333 14.86 -17.95 -34.26
CA VAL A 333 16.04 -18.75 -33.97
C VAL A 333 15.62 -20.16 -33.61
N ILE A 334 16.08 -21.15 -34.37
CA ILE A 334 15.90 -22.56 -34.04
C ILE A 334 17.14 -23.02 -33.27
N GLY A 335 16.97 -23.35 -32.00
CA GLY A 335 18.01 -23.90 -31.15
C GLY A 335 17.77 -25.38 -30.82
N PRO A 336 18.67 -26.00 -30.04
CA PRO A 336 18.55 -27.40 -29.64
C PRO A 336 17.44 -27.64 -28.59
N ASN A 337 17.01 -26.61 -27.87
CA ASN A 337 16.08 -26.75 -26.74
C ASN A 337 14.72 -26.06 -26.96
N ALA A 338 14.66 -25.09 -27.87
CA ALA A 338 13.46 -24.31 -28.15
C ALA A 338 13.58 -23.55 -29.49
N ILE A 339 12.44 -23.06 -29.96
CA ILE A 339 12.35 -22.09 -31.06
C ILE A 339 12.14 -20.71 -30.42
N PHE A 340 13.05 -19.78 -30.65
CA PHE A 340 12.95 -18.43 -30.11
C PHE A 340 12.39 -17.48 -31.15
N HIS A 341 11.26 -16.87 -30.84
CA HIS A 341 10.65 -15.80 -31.62
C HIS A 341 11.05 -14.47 -30.99
N ILE A 342 11.72 -13.60 -31.73
CA ILE A 342 12.17 -12.29 -31.22
C ILE A 342 11.47 -11.17 -31.97
N GLU A 343 10.66 -10.39 -31.26
CA GLU A 343 10.03 -9.15 -31.72
C GLU A 343 10.89 -7.96 -31.27
N THR A 344 11.22 -7.04 -32.18
CA THR A 344 12.12 -5.92 -31.90
C THR A 344 11.37 -4.61 -31.71
N LYS A 345 11.62 -3.92 -30.58
CA LYS A 345 11.18 -2.55 -30.35
C LYS A 345 12.37 -1.62 -30.12
N SER A 346 12.37 -0.48 -30.80
CA SER A 346 13.45 0.52 -30.74
C SER A 346 13.05 1.78 -29.97
N TYR A 347 12.41 1.62 -28.81
CA TYR A 347 11.97 2.75 -28.00
C TYR A 347 13.10 3.37 -27.19
N SER A 348 13.31 4.68 -27.32
CA SER A 348 14.16 5.45 -26.41
C SER A 348 13.42 5.87 -25.14
N GLY A 349 14.14 6.15 -24.06
CA GLY A 349 13.57 6.65 -22.80
C GLY A 349 13.18 5.54 -21.83
N TYR A 350 12.29 5.86 -20.90
CA TYR A 350 11.79 4.92 -19.90
C TYR A 350 10.55 4.22 -20.42
N ILE A 351 10.56 2.90 -20.39
CA ILE A 351 9.39 2.06 -20.60
C ILE A 351 8.95 1.55 -19.23
N TYR A 352 7.74 1.90 -18.84
CA TYR A 352 7.14 1.49 -17.57
C TYR A 352 5.88 0.67 -17.81
N ILE A 353 5.79 -0.46 -17.09
CA ILE A 353 4.65 -1.37 -17.10
C ILE A 353 4.00 -1.30 -15.72
N ASP A 354 2.75 -0.83 -15.67
CA ASP A 354 1.99 -0.78 -14.44
C ASP A 354 1.38 -2.14 -14.07
N ARG A 355 0.74 -2.22 -12.89
CA ARG A 355 0.12 -3.46 -12.38
C ARG A 355 -1.08 -3.95 -13.18
N ASN A 356 -1.62 -3.14 -14.09
CA ASN A 356 -2.72 -3.50 -14.97
C ASN A 356 -2.22 -3.86 -16.39
N GLU A 357 -0.92 -4.10 -16.56
CA GLU A 357 -0.26 -4.33 -17.85
C GLU A 357 -0.42 -3.16 -18.84
N ASN A 358 -0.56 -1.91 -18.36
CA ASN A 358 -0.49 -0.72 -19.25
C ASN A 358 0.97 -0.36 -19.50
N TRP A 359 1.29 -0.14 -20.78
CA TRP A 359 2.63 0.19 -21.23
C TRP A 359 2.74 1.68 -21.51
N THR A 360 3.76 2.31 -20.94
CA THR A 360 3.96 3.75 -21.09
C THR A 360 5.41 4.03 -21.44
N LYS A 361 5.62 4.99 -22.35
CA LYS A 361 6.93 5.46 -22.77
C LYS A 361 7.09 6.91 -22.37
N THR A 362 8.12 7.17 -21.57
CA THR A 362 8.53 8.51 -21.18
C THR A 362 9.88 8.82 -21.79
N THR A 363 9.87 9.72 -22.76
CA THR A 363 11.08 10.36 -23.27
C THR A 363 11.23 11.74 -22.65
N LYS A 364 12.36 12.39 -22.91
CA LYS A 364 12.61 13.77 -22.49
C LYS A 364 11.54 14.78 -22.94
N HIS A 365 10.82 14.49 -24.02
CA HIS A 365 9.91 15.42 -24.68
C HIS A 365 8.44 14.99 -24.65
N LYS A 366 8.17 13.69 -24.43
CA LYS A 366 6.85 13.09 -24.64
C LYS A 366 6.61 11.94 -23.68
N TYR A 367 5.44 11.97 -23.03
CA TYR A 367 4.81 10.81 -22.41
C TYR A 367 3.79 10.24 -23.40
N GLU A 368 3.81 8.92 -23.58
CA GLU A 368 2.99 8.23 -24.57
C GLU A 368 2.50 6.91 -23.99
N LEU A 369 1.19 6.66 -24.09
CA LEU A 369 0.65 5.32 -23.88
C LEU A 369 1.03 4.48 -25.11
N LEU A 370 1.61 3.31 -24.87
CA LEU A 370 1.94 2.36 -25.90
C LEU A 370 0.90 1.26 -25.95
N ASP A 371 0.71 0.69 -27.13
CA ASP A 371 -0.05 -0.54 -27.29
C ASP A 371 0.64 -1.68 -26.55
N ASN A 372 -0.17 -2.52 -25.89
CA ASN A 372 0.35 -3.71 -25.23
C ASN A 372 0.75 -4.76 -26.30
N PRO A 373 2.03 -5.19 -26.36
CA PRO A 373 2.53 -6.08 -27.41
C PRO A 373 2.04 -7.54 -27.28
N LYS A 374 1.39 -7.91 -26.17
CA LYS A 374 0.92 -9.28 -25.90
C LYS A 374 0.06 -9.85 -27.02
N GLY A 375 -0.87 -9.06 -27.55
CA GLY A 375 -1.74 -9.51 -28.64
C GLY A 375 -0.97 -9.77 -29.95
N GLN A 376 0.07 -9.00 -30.23
CA GLN A 376 0.94 -9.21 -31.40
C GLN A 376 1.75 -10.51 -31.22
N ILE A 377 2.38 -10.68 -30.07
CA ILE A 377 3.18 -11.86 -29.74
C ILE A 377 2.34 -13.14 -29.81
N GLN A 378 1.13 -13.14 -29.24
CA GLN A 378 0.23 -14.30 -29.29
C GLN A 378 -0.14 -14.71 -30.72
N ARG A 379 -0.35 -13.75 -31.63
CA ARG A 379 -0.63 -14.05 -33.04
C ARG A 379 0.59 -14.65 -33.74
N HIS A 380 1.79 -14.18 -33.40
CA HIS A 380 3.05 -14.72 -33.94
C HIS A 380 3.27 -16.16 -33.47
N GLU A 381 3.04 -16.45 -32.19
CA GLU A 381 3.13 -17.81 -31.65
C GLU A 381 2.15 -18.77 -32.35
N GLN A 382 0.89 -18.34 -32.55
CA GLN A 382 -0.11 -19.17 -33.22
C GLN A 382 0.26 -19.51 -34.67
N ILE A 383 0.75 -18.53 -35.44
CA ILE A 383 1.13 -18.79 -36.84
C ILE A 383 2.39 -19.67 -36.91
N LEU A 384 3.36 -19.45 -36.02
CA LEU A 384 4.57 -20.28 -35.97
C LEU A 384 4.24 -21.73 -35.58
N LYS A 385 3.38 -21.93 -34.57
CA LYS A 385 2.87 -23.27 -34.20
C LYS A 385 2.17 -23.98 -35.36
N GLY A 386 1.41 -23.23 -36.17
CA GLY A 386 0.79 -23.76 -37.38
C GLY A 386 1.78 -24.24 -38.45
N VAL A 387 3.05 -23.82 -38.40
CA VAL A 387 4.12 -24.26 -39.31
C VAL A 387 4.98 -25.34 -38.68
N VAL A 388 5.43 -25.12 -37.44
CA VAL A 388 6.45 -25.98 -36.82
C VAL A 388 5.86 -27.15 -36.05
N GLY A 389 4.61 -27.05 -35.59
CA GLY A 389 3.96 -28.03 -34.71
C GLY A 389 3.70 -27.48 -33.30
N GLU A 390 2.69 -28.02 -32.62
CA GLU A 390 2.31 -27.64 -31.25
C GLU A 390 3.20 -28.31 -30.18
N GLU A 391 3.92 -29.36 -30.56
CA GLU A 391 4.83 -30.11 -29.70
C GLU A 391 6.15 -29.38 -29.40
N PHE A 392 6.49 -28.36 -30.21
CA PHE A 392 7.72 -27.60 -30.04
C PHE A 392 7.51 -26.36 -29.19
N GLU A 393 8.41 -26.17 -28.23
CA GLU A 393 8.41 -25.01 -27.35
C GLU A 393 8.82 -23.75 -28.12
N ILE A 394 7.89 -22.78 -28.21
CA ILE A 394 8.16 -21.45 -28.76
C ILE A 394 8.30 -20.45 -27.62
N VAL A 395 9.48 -19.85 -27.52
CA VAL A 395 9.81 -18.84 -26.52
C VAL A 395 9.82 -17.47 -27.19
N SER A 396 8.80 -16.67 -26.91
CA SER A 396 8.74 -15.29 -27.41
C SER A 396 9.55 -14.33 -26.54
N ILE A 397 10.39 -13.52 -27.17
CA ILE A 397 11.23 -12.49 -26.57
C ILE A 397 10.85 -11.14 -27.17
N LEU A 398 10.60 -10.15 -26.31
CA LEU A 398 10.44 -8.76 -26.73
C LEU A 398 11.77 -8.01 -26.51
N ALA A 399 12.50 -7.78 -27.60
CA ALA A 399 13.83 -7.20 -27.62
C ALA A 399 13.79 -5.67 -27.67
N MET A 400 14.42 -5.01 -26.68
CA MET A 400 14.53 -3.56 -26.60
C MET A 400 15.89 -3.10 -27.14
N ALA A 401 15.94 -2.70 -28.41
CA ALA A 401 17.19 -2.46 -29.13
C ALA A 401 17.85 -1.11 -28.84
N HIS A 402 17.07 -0.10 -28.43
CA HIS A 402 17.58 1.25 -28.24
C HIS A 402 18.47 1.37 -26.99
N LYS A 403 19.67 1.94 -27.15
CA LYS A 403 20.69 2.08 -26.08
C LYS A 403 20.15 2.79 -24.83
N ASN A 404 19.40 3.87 -25.04
CA ASN A 404 18.83 4.68 -23.96
C ASN A 404 17.47 4.16 -23.46
N CYS A 405 17.01 2.97 -23.86
CA CYS A 405 15.84 2.35 -23.26
C CYS A 405 16.14 2.03 -21.78
N ARG A 406 15.19 2.25 -20.88
CA ARG A 406 15.26 1.84 -19.47
C ARG A 406 13.96 1.14 -19.14
N LEU A 407 14.04 -0.09 -18.65
CA LEU A 407 12.88 -0.94 -18.37
C LEU A 407 12.55 -0.86 -16.87
N LEU A 408 11.28 -0.64 -16.55
CA LEU A 408 10.76 -0.56 -15.19
C LEU A 408 9.43 -1.33 -15.09
N GLY A 409 9.19 -1.99 -13.96
CA GLY A 409 7.95 -2.75 -13.75
C GLY A 409 7.90 -4.09 -14.50
N LEU A 410 9.05 -4.70 -14.81
CA LEU A 410 9.12 -5.98 -15.51
C LEU A 410 8.41 -7.11 -14.75
N GLU A 411 8.34 -7.01 -13.42
CA GLU A 411 7.58 -7.93 -12.57
C GLU A 411 6.06 -7.90 -12.81
N ASN A 412 5.56 -6.89 -13.51
CA ASN A 412 4.13 -6.72 -13.81
C ASN A 412 3.72 -7.33 -15.18
N THR A 413 4.64 -7.96 -15.92
CA THR A 413 4.32 -8.63 -17.20
C THR A 413 4.84 -10.07 -17.22
N ALA A 414 4.13 -10.95 -17.93
CA ALA A 414 4.57 -12.31 -18.20
C ALA A 414 5.41 -12.44 -19.49
N LEU A 415 5.54 -11.36 -20.26
CA LEU A 415 6.35 -11.36 -21.49
C LEU A 415 7.84 -11.37 -21.14
N ASN A 416 8.65 -12.09 -21.94
CA ASN A 416 10.12 -12.05 -21.79
C ASN A 416 10.68 -10.77 -22.41
N VAL A 417 10.61 -9.67 -21.67
CA VAL A 417 11.05 -8.35 -22.11
C VAL A 417 12.48 -8.12 -21.65
N MET A 418 13.38 -7.86 -22.58
CA MET A 418 14.78 -7.66 -22.23
C MET A 418 15.50 -6.69 -23.16
N LYS A 419 16.66 -6.24 -22.69
CA LYS A 419 17.62 -5.50 -23.49
C LYS A 419 18.26 -6.41 -24.51
N VAL A 420 18.53 -5.89 -25.72
CA VAL A 420 19.19 -6.64 -26.79
C VAL A 420 20.53 -7.24 -26.34
N GLU A 421 21.23 -6.55 -25.45
CA GLU A 421 22.50 -7.00 -24.88
C GLU A 421 22.37 -8.31 -24.07
N CYS A 422 21.16 -8.68 -23.61
CA CYS A 422 20.91 -9.89 -22.82
C CYS A 422 20.43 -11.09 -23.65
N ILE A 423 20.17 -10.93 -24.95
CA ILE A 423 19.52 -11.96 -25.78
C ILE A 423 20.39 -13.21 -25.92
N LEU A 424 21.69 -13.03 -26.16
CA LEU A 424 22.62 -14.15 -26.36
C LEU A 424 22.70 -15.03 -25.11
N ASP A 425 22.91 -14.41 -23.95
CA ASP A 425 22.96 -15.11 -22.67
C ASP A 425 21.65 -15.84 -22.40
N PHE A 426 20.51 -15.20 -22.67
CA PHE A 426 19.19 -15.82 -22.49
C PHE A 426 19.00 -17.05 -23.39
N ILE A 427 19.25 -16.93 -24.70
CA ILE A 427 19.07 -18.04 -25.66
C ILE A 427 19.99 -19.21 -25.31
N THR A 428 21.27 -18.93 -25.01
CA THR A 428 22.28 -19.97 -24.79
C THR A 428 22.17 -20.67 -23.43
N SER A 429 21.63 -20.00 -22.41
CA SER A 429 21.37 -20.58 -21.09
C SER A 429 19.98 -21.19 -20.94
N TYR A 430 19.14 -21.13 -21.98
CA TYR A 430 17.77 -21.61 -21.90
C TYR A 430 17.71 -23.15 -21.81
N GLU A 431 17.21 -23.63 -20.68
CA GLU A 431 16.89 -25.04 -20.44
C GLU A 431 15.44 -25.28 -20.85
N GLY A 432 15.25 -25.83 -22.04
CA GLY A 432 13.92 -26.17 -22.56
C GLY A 432 13.31 -27.38 -21.88
N THR A 433 12.00 -27.54 -22.04
CA THR A 433 11.26 -28.68 -21.49
C THR A 433 11.62 -30.01 -22.15
N ASN A 434 12.00 -29.97 -23.44
CA ASN A 434 12.44 -31.12 -24.22
C ASN A 434 13.59 -30.70 -25.15
N SER A 435 14.53 -31.61 -25.41
CA SER A 435 15.53 -31.41 -26.47
C SER A 435 14.93 -31.74 -27.85
N ILE A 436 15.26 -30.92 -28.84
CA ILE A 436 14.90 -31.13 -30.24
C ILE A 436 15.97 -32.02 -30.88
N SER A 437 15.59 -33.21 -31.31
CA SER A 437 16.50 -34.15 -32.00
C SER A 437 16.89 -33.65 -33.40
N ASP A 438 17.99 -34.16 -33.95
CA ASP A 438 18.46 -33.81 -35.29
C ASP A 438 17.40 -34.05 -36.39
N SER A 439 16.61 -35.12 -36.28
CA SER A 439 15.52 -35.41 -37.22
C SER A 439 14.38 -34.40 -37.11
N GLN A 440 14.01 -34.00 -35.89
CA GLN A 440 13.02 -32.95 -35.67
C GLN A 440 13.53 -31.59 -36.18
N LEU A 441 14.80 -31.26 -35.98
CA LEU A 441 15.41 -30.05 -36.52
C LEU A 441 15.33 -30.01 -38.05
N ILE A 442 15.56 -31.13 -38.73
CA ILE A 442 15.41 -31.23 -40.19
C ILE A 442 13.95 -31.00 -40.60
N ASN A 443 12.99 -31.61 -39.90
CA ASN A 443 11.56 -31.45 -40.19
C ASN A 443 11.07 -30.01 -39.98
N ILE A 444 11.49 -29.36 -38.88
CA ILE A 444 11.16 -27.95 -38.60
C ILE A 444 11.73 -27.06 -39.70
N LYS A 445 13.00 -27.25 -40.08
CA LYS A 445 13.65 -26.48 -41.16
C LYS A 445 12.91 -26.64 -42.48
N GLY A 446 12.59 -27.87 -42.88
CA GLY A 446 11.83 -28.13 -44.11
C GLY A 446 10.42 -27.53 -44.10
N SER A 447 9.73 -27.57 -42.96
CA SER A 447 8.39 -26.97 -42.82
C SER A 447 8.44 -25.45 -42.91
N LEU A 448 9.46 -24.83 -42.32
CA LEU A 448 9.71 -23.40 -42.41
C LEU A 448 10.09 -22.99 -43.83
N GLU A 449 11.03 -23.67 -44.49
CA GLU A 449 11.46 -23.33 -45.86
C GLU A 449 10.31 -23.32 -46.88
N ASN A 450 9.30 -24.17 -46.70
CA ASN A 450 8.09 -24.17 -47.54
C ASN A 450 7.07 -23.09 -47.18
N SER A 451 7.18 -22.48 -45.99
CA SER A 451 6.17 -21.59 -45.41
C SER A 451 6.68 -20.18 -45.16
N ILE A 452 7.96 -19.90 -45.44
CA ILE A 452 8.59 -18.59 -45.22
C ILE A 452 9.00 -17.93 -46.53
N GLU A 453 8.85 -16.61 -46.58
CA GLU A 453 9.45 -15.76 -47.60
C GLU A 453 10.42 -14.80 -46.92
N ILE A 454 11.66 -14.72 -47.42
CA ILE A 454 12.67 -13.79 -46.91
C ILE A 454 12.37 -12.41 -47.50
N VAL A 455 12.28 -11.40 -46.65
CA VAL A 455 12.07 -10.02 -47.07
C VAL A 455 13.42 -9.34 -47.25
N ASP A 456 13.82 -9.13 -48.51
CA ASP A 456 15.07 -8.44 -48.86
C ASP A 456 15.04 -6.98 -48.38
N THR A 457 15.95 -6.62 -47.47
CA THR A 457 16.09 -5.25 -46.94
C THR A 457 16.89 -4.31 -47.86
N ASN A 458 17.04 -4.63 -49.15
CA ASN A 458 17.88 -3.89 -50.11
C ASN A 458 17.10 -2.91 -51.02
N VAL A 459 15.88 -2.54 -50.67
CA VAL A 459 15.17 -1.45 -51.33
C VAL A 459 14.68 -0.47 -50.27
N ILE A 460 15.43 0.61 -50.05
CA ILE A 460 15.01 1.99 -49.75
C ILE A 460 16.27 2.87 -49.79
#